data_AF-A0A086MCA6-F1
#
_entry.id   AF-A0A086MCA6-F1
#
_cell.length_a   1.000
_cell.length_b   1.000
_cell.length_c   1.000
_cell.angle_alpha   90.00
_cell.angle_beta   90.00
_cell.angle_gamma   90.00
#
_symmetry.space_group_name_H-M   'P 1'
#
loop_
_entity.id
_entity.type
_entity.pdbx_description
1 polymer ?
#
loop_
_entity_poly.entity_id
_entity_poly.type
_entity_poly.pdbx_seq_one_letter_code
_entity_poly.pdbx_strand_id
1 'polypeptide(L)'
;MTITRGREFIQGVFGEVPGGFPGVLTRIGPDPLPDPGLYLILFKMFASPQHRVRRDVLRQHGGPTTATQIRIIHRLDPVLVHKNVLERLQSASEAEDANAALALIRNTALSATEDAIRQAIENLGDKIDLATFLNRWLAKMDRPPARPLVPENDPEVAVMTSGEAMASLGRRFRNCATTRVVYAAVGFEVLLEWKPSPGLVAQCHRLTDGGWVLTDIHAKANGRVDPVTAAAFRSKLASCGIPALSPGSMHPRTSGILSLLGVGHGGLGANLGFEDDNDLDELGSDLEASRRFAKANASERGEARGHPVFRRVGLDQDCPRWIAELVRQESRKRLHPDAKPSHLKDEATSRFLEMERTFGEIWKMRGF
;
A
#
# COMPACT_ATOMS: atom_id res chain seq x y z
N MET A 1 -38.66 -27.21 -16.83
CA MET A 1 -38.47 -28.58 -16.30
C MET A 1 -39.28 -28.66 -15.00
N THR A 2 -40.28 -29.54 -14.90
CA THR A 2 -41.03 -29.71 -13.64
C THR A 2 -40.10 -30.31 -12.57
N ILE A 3 -40.14 -29.78 -11.34
CA ILE A 3 -39.23 -30.15 -10.23
C ILE A 3 -39.13 -31.67 -10.02
N THR A 4 -40.22 -32.39 -10.26
CA THR A 4 -40.31 -33.85 -10.17
C THR A 4 -39.37 -34.57 -11.13
N ARG A 5 -39.34 -34.19 -12.42
CA ARG A 5 -38.43 -34.79 -13.42
C ARG A 5 -36.96 -34.46 -13.16
N GLY A 6 -36.68 -33.25 -12.65
CA GLY A 6 -35.33 -32.86 -12.25
C GLY A 6 -34.80 -33.71 -11.09
N ARG A 7 -35.66 -34.00 -10.10
CA ARG A 7 -35.32 -34.86 -8.97
C ARG A 7 -35.01 -36.29 -9.42
N GLU A 8 -35.85 -36.87 -10.28
CA GLU A 8 -35.64 -38.22 -10.83
C GLU A 8 -34.30 -38.33 -11.58
N PHE A 9 -33.93 -37.31 -12.36
CA PHE A 9 -32.65 -37.27 -13.04
C PHE A 9 -31.46 -37.24 -12.07
N ILE A 10 -31.50 -36.35 -11.06
CA ILE A 10 -30.45 -36.26 -10.04
C ILE A 10 -30.35 -37.59 -9.29
N GLN A 11 -31.47 -38.20 -8.95
CA GLN A 11 -31.52 -39.50 -8.28
C GLN A 11 -30.91 -40.60 -9.16
N GLY A 12 -31.19 -40.60 -10.47
CA GLY A 12 -30.60 -41.55 -11.41
C GLY A 12 -29.08 -41.41 -11.54
N VAL A 13 -28.55 -40.19 -11.42
CA VAL A 13 -27.10 -39.92 -11.54
C VAL A 13 -26.35 -40.16 -10.22
N PHE A 14 -26.93 -39.78 -9.09
CA PHE A 14 -26.24 -39.72 -7.80
C PHE A 14 -26.78 -40.70 -6.73
N GLY A 15 -27.83 -41.48 -7.05
CA GLY A 15 -28.48 -42.43 -6.15
C GLY A 15 -29.45 -41.76 -5.17
N GLU A 16 -28.96 -40.82 -4.37
CA GLU A 16 -29.79 -40.05 -3.43
C GLU A 16 -29.79 -38.56 -3.79
N VAL A 17 -30.90 -37.88 -3.50
CA VAL A 17 -31.05 -36.44 -3.75
C VAL A 17 -30.98 -35.68 -2.43
N PRO A 18 -29.87 -34.97 -2.14
CA PRO A 18 -29.73 -34.21 -0.92
C PRO A 18 -30.83 -33.15 -0.75
N GLY A 19 -31.29 -32.98 0.49
CA GLY A 19 -32.30 -31.97 0.82
C GLY A 19 -31.85 -30.56 0.44
N GLY A 20 -32.70 -29.83 -0.29
CA GLY A 20 -32.43 -28.46 -0.73
C GLY A 20 -31.54 -28.31 -1.98
N PHE A 21 -30.87 -29.38 -2.43
CA PHE A 21 -30.04 -29.34 -3.64
C PHE A 21 -30.83 -28.99 -4.91
N PRO A 22 -32.01 -29.58 -5.17
CA PRO A 22 -32.84 -29.19 -6.32
C PRO A 22 -33.22 -27.70 -6.31
N GLY A 23 -33.48 -27.13 -5.13
CA GLY A 23 -33.82 -25.71 -4.99
C GLY A 23 -32.66 -24.79 -5.37
N VAL A 24 -31.42 -25.17 -5.02
CA VAL A 24 -30.23 -24.42 -5.44
C VAL A 24 -30.00 -24.55 -6.95
N LEU A 25 -30.21 -25.73 -7.53
CA LEU A 25 -30.12 -25.90 -8.98
C LEU A 25 -31.13 -25.03 -9.73
N THR A 26 -32.36 -24.90 -9.22
CA THR A 26 -33.35 -23.97 -9.81
C THR A 26 -32.87 -22.52 -9.81
N ARG A 27 -32.09 -22.09 -8.80
CA ARG A 27 -31.55 -20.73 -8.72
C ARG A 27 -30.31 -20.49 -9.58
N ILE A 28 -29.68 -21.52 -10.13
CA ILE A 28 -28.64 -21.34 -11.16
C ILE A 28 -29.27 -20.78 -12.45
N GLY A 29 -30.51 -21.17 -12.72
CA GLY A 29 -31.24 -20.76 -13.92
C GLY A 29 -31.14 -21.80 -15.06
N PRO A 30 -31.59 -21.43 -16.27
CA PRO A 30 -31.61 -22.32 -17.42
C PRO A 30 -30.23 -22.53 -18.06
N ASP A 31 -29.31 -21.57 -17.88
CA ASP A 31 -27.99 -21.62 -18.46
C ASP A 31 -27.07 -22.58 -17.67
N PRO A 32 -26.33 -23.47 -18.34
CA PRO A 32 -25.41 -24.36 -17.65
C PRO A 32 -24.27 -23.57 -17.02
N LEU A 33 -23.76 -24.06 -15.89
CA LEU A 33 -22.53 -23.52 -15.31
C LEU A 33 -21.37 -23.69 -16.32
N PRO A 34 -20.45 -22.70 -16.41
CA PRO A 34 -19.32 -22.75 -17.35
C PRO A 34 -18.34 -23.90 -17.07
N ASP A 35 -18.36 -24.43 -15.85
CA ASP A 35 -17.53 -25.53 -15.39
C ASP A 35 -18.44 -26.64 -14.82
N PRO A 36 -18.57 -27.78 -15.52
CA PRO A 36 -19.41 -28.90 -15.06
C PRO A 36 -19.01 -29.44 -13.68
N GLY A 37 -17.73 -29.29 -13.27
CA GLY A 37 -17.25 -29.72 -11.96
C GLY A 37 -17.95 -29.01 -10.79
N LEU A 38 -18.50 -27.82 -11.01
CA LEU A 38 -19.23 -27.06 -9.99
C LEU A 38 -20.52 -27.75 -9.54
N TYR A 39 -21.17 -28.53 -10.40
CA TYR A 39 -22.33 -29.34 -10.01
C TYR A 39 -21.94 -30.43 -9.02
N LEU A 40 -20.78 -31.07 -9.22
CA LEU A 40 -20.25 -32.08 -8.30
C LEU A 40 -19.85 -31.45 -6.96
N ILE A 41 -19.25 -30.26 -6.98
CA ILE A 41 -18.92 -29.50 -5.76
C ILE A 41 -20.20 -29.19 -4.98
N LEU A 42 -21.23 -28.66 -5.64
CA LEU A 42 -22.52 -28.40 -5.02
C LEU A 42 -23.15 -29.68 -4.48
N PHE A 43 -23.17 -30.77 -5.24
CA PHE A 43 -23.72 -32.04 -4.78
C PHE A 43 -23.02 -32.52 -3.50
N LYS A 44 -21.68 -32.56 -3.51
CA LYS A 44 -20.88 -32.94 -2.32
C LYS A 44 -21.16 -32.02 -1.12
N MET A 45 -21.29 -30.72 -1.35
CA MET A 45 -21.62 -29.73 -0.33
C MET A 45 -22.99 -29.96 0.31
N PHE A 46 -23.97 -30.42 -0.46
CA PHE A 46 -25.33 -30.69 0.04
C PHE A 46 -25.47 -32.10 0.64
N ALA A 47 -24.71 -33.07 0.14
CA ALA A 47 -24.72 -34.45 0.62
C ALA A 47 -23.97 -34.64 1.95
N SER A 48 -22.91 -33.85 2.20
CA SER A 48 -22.00 -34.06 3.34
C SER A 48 -22.40 -33.23 4.57
N PRO A 49 -22.58 -33.84 5.77
CA PRO A 49 -22.91 -33.11 7.00
C PRO A 49 -21.88 -32.04 7.40
N GLN A 50 -20.60 -32.25 7.08
CA GLN A 50 -19.49 -31.32 7.36
C GLN A 50 -19.64 -29.98 6.63
N HIS A 51 -20.46 -29.93 5.58
CA HIS A 51 -20.71 -28.73 4.78
C HIS A 51 -22.05 -28.06 5.11
N ARG A 52 -22.70 -28.46 6.21
CA ARG A 52 -23.98 -27.91 6.66
C ARG A 52 -24.04 -26.38 6.64
N VAL A 53 -23.02 -25.71 7.18
CA VAL A 53 -22.97 -24.24 7.25
C VAL A 53 -22.91 -23.63 5.84
N ARG A 54 -22.06 -24.16 4.95
CA ARG A 54 -21.94 -23.68 3.55
C ARG A 54 -23.24 -23.83 2.79
N ARG A 55 -23.87 -25.00 2.94
CA ARG A 55 -25.18 -25.31 2.39
C ARG A 55 -26.23 -24.31 2.87
N ASP A 56 -26.27 -24.06 4.18
CA ASP A 56 -27.27 -23.19 4.78
C ASP A 56 -27.08 -21.72 4.34
N VAL A 57 -25.84 -21.24 4.23
CA VAL A 57 -25.54 -19.90 3.66
C VAL A 57 -25.99 -19.79 2.21
N LEU A 58 -25.67 -20.78 1.36
CA LEU A 58 -26.18 -20.79 -0.01
C LEU A 58 -27.71 -20.80 -0.06
N ARG A 59 -28.38 -21.56 0.82
CA ARG A 59 -29.85 -21.58 0.88
C ARG A 59 -30.44 -20.22 1.26
N GLN A 60 -29.83 -19.53 2.23
CA GLN A 60 -30.26 -18.22 2.70
C GLN A 60 -29.99 -17.09 1.72
N HIS A 61 -29.03 -17.26 0.79
CA HIS A 61 -28.80 -16.30 -0.28
C HIS A 61 -30.05 -16.20 -1.16
N GLY A 62 -30.69 -15.02 -1.18
CA GLY A 62 -31.96 -14.77 -1.86
C GLY A 62 -31.85 -14.60 -3.37
N GLY A 63 -30.64 -14.47 -3.92
CA GLY A 63 -30.38 -14.23 -5.33
C GLY A 63 -30.10 -15.50 -6.16
N PRO A 64 -29.85 -15.32 -7.47
CA PRO A 64 -29.34 -16.38 -8.33
C PRO A 64 -28.06 -16.98 -7.77
N THR A 65 -27.89 -18.31 -7.89
CA THR A 65 -26.67 -19.00 -7.47
C THR A 65 -25.69 -19.04 -8.65
N THR A 66 -24.62 -18.25 -8.59
CA THR A 66 -23.65 -18.13 -9.69
C THR A 66 -22.44 -19.06 -9.53
N ALA A 67 -21.73 -19.34 -10.63
CA ALA A 67 -20.46 -20.08 -10.61
C ALA A 67 -19.44 -19.46 -9.63
N THR A 68 -19.37 -18.13 -9.61
CA THR A 68 -18.50 -17.37 -8.71
C THR A 68 -18.84 -17.61 -7.25
N GLN A 69 -20.12 -17.55 -6.88
CA GLN A 69 -20.56 -17.79 -5.50
C GLN A 69 -20.28 -19.22 -5.04
N ILE A 70 -20.48 -20.20 -5.91
CA ILE A 70 -20.15 -21.62 -5.63
C ILE A 70 -18.64 -21.75 -5.34
N ARG A 71 -17.79 -21.09 -6.13
CA ARG A 71 -16.33 -21.12 -5.93
C ARG A 71 -15.91 -20.43 -4.63
N ILE A 72 -16.47 -19.24 -4.34
CA ILE A 72 -16.20 -18.49 -3.10
C ILE A 72 -16.57 -19.33 -1.88
N ILE A 73 -17.83 -19.79 -1.79
CA ILE A 73 -18.31 -20.49 -0.60
C ILE A 73 -17.63 -21.85 -0.42
N HIS A 74 -17.12 -22.47 -1.49
CA HIS A 74 -16.32 -23.69 -1.40
C HIS A 74 -14.93 -23.44 -0.81
N ARG A 75 -14.28 -22.30 -1.14
CA ARG A 75 -12.92 -21.96 -0.71
C ARG A 75 -12.84 -21.30 0.67
N LEU A 76 -13.87 -20.56 1.08
CA LEU A 76 -13.85 -19.80 2.35
C LEU A 76 -13.54 -20.69 3.57
N ASP A 77 -12.74 -20.21 4.51
CA ASP A 77 -12.50 -20.84 5.81
C ASP A 77 -13.85 -21.03 6.53
N PRO A 78 -14.09 -22.18 7.22
CA PRO A 78 -15.34 -22.45 7.94
C PRO A 78 -15.85 -21.34 8.86
N VAL A 79 -14.96 -20.52 9.43
CA VAL A 79 -15.31 -19.38 10.30
C VAL A 79 -15.85 -18.19 9.49
N LEU A 80 -15.41 -18.02 8.24
CA LEU A 80 -15.87 -16.95 7.34
C LEU A 80 -17.14 -17.31 6.56
N VAL A 81 -17.65 -18.55 6.70
CA VAL A 81 -18.85 -19.02 6.01
C VAL A 81 -20.08 -18.36 6.58
N HIS A 82 -20.43 -17.19 6.04
CA HIS A 82 -21.60 -16.43 6.43
C HIS A 82 -22.13 -15.61 5.24
N LYS A 83 -23.45 -15.35 5.21
CA LYS A 83 -24.07 -14.56 4.13
C LYS A 83 -23.43 -13.17 3.99
N ASN A 84 -23.16 -12.50 5.12
CA ASN A 84 -22.57 -11.16 5.14
C ASN A 84 -21.16 -11.15 4.52
N VAL A 85 -20.41 -12.25 4.60
CA VAL A 85 -19.10 -12.35 3.96
C VAL A 85 -19.25 -12.69 2.48
N LEU A 86 -20.10 -13.67 2.15
CA LEU A 86 -20.32 -14.09 0.76
C LEU A 86 -20.79 -12.94 -0.14
N GLU A 87 -21.64 -12.06 0.37
CA GLU A 87 -22.17 -10.89 -0.38
C GLU A 87 -21.11 -9.81 -0.65
N ARG A 88 -19.99 -9.81 0.06
CA ARG A 88 -18.91 -8.82 -0.07
C ARG A 88 -17.76 -9.28 -0.96
N LEU A 89 -17.74 -10.55 -1.36
CA LEU A 89 -16.68 -11.15 -2.16
C LEU A 89 -17.13 -11.27 -3.62
N GLN A 90 -16.26 -10.84 -4.54
CA GLN A 90 -16.53 -10.82 -5.97
C GLN A 90 -15.79 -11.93 -6.72
N SER A 91 -14.80 -12.57 -6.09
CA SER A 91 -14.01 -13.62 -6.74
C SER A 91 -13.51 -14.69 -5.78
N ALA A 92 -13.12 -15.83 -6.34
CA ALA A 92 -12.49 -16.91 -5.60
C ALA A 92 -11.11 -16.53 -5.05
N SER A 93 -10.41 -15.58 -5.69
CA SER A 93 -9.13 -15.03 -5.20
C SER A 93 -9.34 -14.20 -3.94
N GLU A 94 -10.37 -13.35 -3.91
CA GLU A 94 -10.69 -12.56 -2.71
C GLU A 94 -11.07 -13.45 -1.52
N ALA A 95 -11.66 -14.62 -1.77
CA ALA A 95 -11.92 -15.60 -0.71
C ALA A 95 -10.61 -16.18 -0.14
N GLU A 96 -9.59 -16.40 -0.98
CA GLU A 96 -8.27 -16.82 -0.55
C GLU A 96 -7.55 -15.72 0.24
N ASP A 97 -7.63 -14.47 -0.22
CA ASP A 97 -7.09 -13.32 0.50
C ASP A 97 -7.77 -13.14 1.87
N ALA A 98 -9.09 -13.32 1.94
CA ALA A 98 -9.83 -13.28 3.20
C ALA A 98 -9.41 -14.41 4.15
N ASN A 99 -9.18 -15.62 3.64
CA ASN A 99 -8.65 -16.73 4.43
C ASN A 99 -7.24 -16.44 4.96
N ALA A 100 -6.36 -15.90 4.12
CA ALA A 100 -5.01 -15.51 4.51
C ALA A 100 -5.01 -14.41 5.58
N ALA A 101 -5.89 -13.41 5.43
CA ALA A 101 -6.08 -12.37 6.43
C ALA A 101 -6.62 -12.94 7.77
N LEU A 102 -7.55 -13.89 7.72
CA LEU A 102 -8.03 -14.59 8.93
C LEU A 102 -6.90 -15.37 9.63
N ALA A 103 -6.08 -16.09 8.85
CA ALA A 103 -4.93 -16.80 9.40
C ALA A 103 -3.94 -15.83 10.08
N LEU A 104 -3.68 -14.68 9.45
CA LEU A 104 -2.88 -13.62 10.03
C LEU A 104 -3.46 -13.10 11.34
N ILE A 105 -4.76 -12.81 11.37
CA ILE A 105 -5.47 -12.34 12.57
C ILE A 105 -5.35 -13.36 13.71
N ARG A 106 -5.60 -14.65 13.44
CA ARG A 106 -5.48 -15.73 14.45
C ARG A 106 -4.07 -15.84 15.03
N ASN A 107 -3.06 -15.61 14.21
CA ASN A 107 -1.66 -15.70 14.64
C ASN A 107 -1.20 -14.47 15.43
N THR A 108 -1.85 -13.32 15.26
CA THR A 108 -1.37 -12.02 15.76
C THR A 108 -2.21 -11.43 16.88
N ALA A 109 -3.45 -11.90 17.08
CA ALA A 109 -4.38 -11.39 18.08
C ALA A 109 -4.99 -12.53 18.89
N LEU A 110 -4.65 -12.62 20.18
CA LEU A 110 -5.20 -13.65 21.08
C LEU A 110 -6.72 -13.62 21.21
N SER A 111 -7.30 -12.42 21.11
CA SER A 111 -8.74 -12.20 21.21
C SER A 111 -9.53 -12.75 20.01
N ALA A 112 -8.86 -13.16 18.92
CA ALA A 112 -9.48 -13.65 17.70
C ALA A 112 -9.85 -15.14 17.78
N THR A 113 -10.68 -15.51 18.76
CA THR A 113 -11.26 -16.85 18.83
C THR A 113 -12.29 -17.05 17.72
N GLU A 114 -12.56 -18.30 17.35
CA GLU A 114 -13.54 -18.60 16.29
C GLU A 114 -14.92 -18.03 16.61
N ASP A 115 -15.36 -18.19 17.86
CA ASP A 115 -16.65 -17.68 18.32
C ASP A 115 -16.71 -16.16 18.28
N ALA A 116 -15.63 -15.47 18.70
CA ALA A 116 -15.58 -14.01 18.67
C ALA A 116 -15.62 -13.47 17.22
N ILE A 117 -14.95 -14.14 16.28
CA ILE A 117 -14.98 -13.78 14.86
C ILE A 117 -16.37 -14.04 14.27
N ARG A 118 -16.97 -15.22 14.52
CA ARG A 118 -18.34 -15.53 14.07
C ARG A 118 -19.34 -14.50 14.57
N GLN A 119 -19.30 -14.19 15.87
CA GLN A 119 -20.18 -13.19 16.47
C GLN A 119 -19.98 -11.80 15.85
N ALA A 120 -18.74 -11.43 15.52
CA ALA A 120 -18.45 -10.16 14.86
C ALA A 120 -18.94 -10.13 13.39
N ILE A 121 -18.93 -11.27 12.70
CA ILE A 121 -19.47 -11.41 11.33
C ILE A 121 -21.00 -11.35 11.32
N GLU A 122 -21.67 -11.97 12.29
CA GLU A 122 -23.12 -11.88 12.46
C GLU A 122 -23.57 -10.42 12.65
N ASN A 123 -22.80 -9.67 13.43
CA ASN A 123 -23.03 -8.24 13.69
C ASN A 123 -22.40 -7.32 12.64
N LEU A 124 -21.93 -7.84 11.50
CA LEU A 124 -21.33 -7.05 10.44
C LEU A 124 -22.41 -6.22 9.73
N GLY A 125 -22.53 -4.95 10.10
CA GLY A 125 -23.50 -4.03 9.49
C GLY A 125 -23.25 -3.79 8.00
N ASP A 126 -24.32 -3.47 7.27
CA ASP A 126 -24.33 -3.36 5.80
C ASP A 126 -23.33 -2.34 5.22
N LYS A 127 -22.97 -1.32 6.02
CA LYS A 127 -22.05 -0.25 5.60
C LYS A 127 -20.57 -0.58 5.78
N ILE A 128 -20.24 -1.67 6.47
CA ILE A 128 -18.86 -2.05 6.76
C ILE A 128 -18.40 -3.04 5.69
N ASP A 129 -17.38 -2.66 4.93
CA ASP A 129 -16.72 -3.57 3.99
C ASP A 129 -15.84 -4.60 4.72
N LEU A 130 -15.46 -5.65 3.99
CA LEU A 130 -14.67 -6.75 4.57
C LEU A 130 -13.27 -6.29 4.99
N ALA A 131 -12.65 -5.38 4.24
CA ALA A 131 -11.33 -4.85 4.55
C ALA A 131 -11.31 -4.09 5.89
N THR A 132 -12.32 -3.24 6.13
CA THR A 132 -12.50 -2.51 7.39
C THR A 132 -12.74 -3.48 8.54
N PHE A 133 -13.54 -4.54 8.34
CA PHE A 133 -13.73 -5.58 9.33
C PHE A 133 -12.41 -6.26 9.71
N LEU A 134 -11.61 -6.70 8.73
CA LEU A 134 -10.33 -7.35 8.96
C LEU A 134 -9.32 -6.41 9.64
N ASN A 135 -9.26 -5.15 9.20
CA ASN A 135 -8.40 -4.12 9.81
C ASN A 135 -8.73 -3.87 11.28
N ARG A 136 -10.01 -3.91 11.68
CA ARG A 136 -10.41 -3.79 13.09
C ARG A 136 -9.90 -4.96 13.94
N TRP A 137 -9.80 -6.15 13.37
CA TRP A 137 -9.22 -7.30 14.05
C TRP A 137 -7.70 -7.19 14.15
N LEU A 138 -7.02 -6.80 13.07
CA LEU A 138 -5.57 -6.55 13.08
C LEU A 138 -5.18 -5.42 14.04
N ALA A 139 -6.05 -4.41 14.22
CA ALA A 139 -5.85 -3.36 15.23
C ALA A 139 -5.82 -3.89 16.68
N LYS A 140 -6.27 -5.13 16.93
CA LYS A 140 -6.17 -5.82 18.22
C LYS A 140 -4.92 -6.69 18.35
N MET A 141 -3.96 -6.58 17.43
CA MET A 141 -2.70 -7.31 17.48
C MET A 141 -2.03 -7.16 18.86
N ASP A 142 -1.62 -8.28 19.44
CA ASP A 142 -0.84 -8.39 20.68
C ASP A 142 0.40 -9.29 20.53
N ARG A 143 0.50 -10.02 19.41
CA ARG A 143 1.60 -10.93 19.07
C ARG A 143 2.12 -10.67 17.65
N PRO A 144 2.91 -9.60 17.43
CA PRO A 144 3.55 -9.39 16.15
C PRO A 144 4.47 -10.58 15.81
N PRO A 145 4.52 -11.03 14.55
CA PRO A 145 5.24 -12.24 14.15
C PRO A 145 6.77 -12.07 14.17
N ALA A 146 7.27 -10.84 14.18
CA ALA A 146 8.70 -10.53 14.25
C ALA A 146 8.93 -9.32 15.17
N ARG A 147 10.07 -9.33 15.86
CA ARG A 147 10.47 -8.25 16.78
C ARG A 147 11.96 -7.95 16.61
N PRO A 148 12.39 -6.68 16.71
CA PRO A 148 13.80 -6.34 16.77
C PRO A 148 14.42 -6.75 18.12
N LEU A 149 15.75 -6.86 18.16
CA LEU A 149 16.53 -7.21 19.36
C LEU A 149 16.74 -6.01 20.30
N VAL A 150 15.69 -5.20 20.52
CA VAL A 150 15.71 -4.10 21.48
C VAL A 150 15.21 -4.64 22.83
N PRO A 151 15.93 -4.41 23.95
CA PRO A 151 15.47 -4.83 25.27
C PRO A 151 14.07 -4.27 25.60
N GLU A 152 13.17 -5.11 26.12
CA GLU A 152 11.78 -4.70 26.41
C GLU A 152 11.69 -3.52 27.38
N ASN A 153 12.65 -3.41 28.30
CA ASN A 153 12.73 -2.37 29.33
C ASN A 153 13.78 -1.30 29.02
N ASP A 154 14.11 -1.07 27.74
CA ASP A 154 15.05 -0.01 27.38
C ASP A 154 14.51 1.37 27.84
N PRO A 155 15.31 2.18 28.56
CA PRO A 155 14.85 3.44 29.13
C PRO A 155 14.61 4.52 28.07
N GLU A 156 15.20 4.40 26.88
CA GLU A 156 15.17 5.41 25.82
C GLU A 156 14.28 4.98 24.65
N VAL A 157 14.18 3.67 24.38
CA VAL A 157 13.45 3.13 23.23
C VAL A 157 12.29 2.25 23.67
N ALA A 158 11.12 2.42 23.06
CA ALA A 158 10.01 1.48 23.18
C ALA A 158 9.65 0.88 21.82
N VAL A 159 9.58 -0.44 21.72
CA VAL A 159 9.10 -1.15 20.53
C VAL A 159 7.57 -1.22 20.57
N MET A 160 6.91 -0.83 19.49
CA MET A 160 5.45 -0.96 19.40
C MET A 160 5.07 -2.40 19.09
N THR A 161 4.73 -3.17 20.13
CA THR A 161 4.41 -4.60 20.02
C THR A 161 2.92 -4.91 20.00
N SER A 162 2.04 -3.90 20.04
CA SER A 162 0.60 -4.11 19.99
C SER A 162 -0.12 -3.01 19.20
N GLY A 163 -1.29 -3.34 18.67
CA GLY A 163 -2.13 -2.36 17.98
C GLY A 163 -2.59 -1.23 18.90
N GLU A 164 -2.80 -1.51 20.19
CA GLU A 164 -3.09 -0.48 21.21
C GLU A 164 -1.91 0.48 21.40
N ALA A 165 -0.69 -0.04 21.50
CA ALA A 165 0.52 0.77 21.62
C ALA A 165 0.70 1.67 20.38
N MET A 166 0.50 1.11 19.17
CA MET A 166 0.55 1.87 17.92
C MET A 166 -0.55 2.94 17.84
N ALA A 167 -1.76 2.65 18.29
CA ALA A 167 -2.85 3.62 18.33
C ALA A 167 -2.58 4.75 19.33
N SER A 168 -2.01 4.42 20.49
CA SER A 168 -1.57 5.40 21.50
C SER A 168 -0.47 6.29 20.94
N LEU A 169 0.55 5.72 20.29
CA LEU A 169 1.60 6.43 19.60
C LEU A 169 1.03 7.39 18.55
N GLY A 170 0.11 6.90 17.71
CA GLY A 170 -0.57 7.67 16.68
C GLY A 170 -1.28 8.90 17.21
N ARG A 171 -1.98 8.78 18.35
CA ARG A 171 -2.63 9.92 19.02
C ARG A 171 -1.63 10.93 19.58
N ARG A 172 -0.60 10.47 20.30
CA ARG A 172 0.39 11.34 20.95
C ARG A 172 1.22 12.11 19.93
N PHE A 173 1.64 11.43 18.87
CA PHE A 173 2.44 12.00 17.79
C PHE A 173 1.59 12.65 16.70
N ARG A 174 0.26 12.47 16.67
CA ARG A 174 -0.61 12.94 15.56
C ARG A 174 -0.11 12.47 14.20
N ASN A 175 0.27 11.19 14.11
CA ASN A 175 0.81 10.57 12.91
C ASN A 175 0.03 9.32 12.49
N CYS A 176 0.51 8.64 11.45
CA CYS A 176 -0.13 7.48 10.86
C CYS A 176 0.16 6.14 11.57
N ALA A 177 0.71 6.13 12.79
CA ALA A 177 1.08 4.88 13.46
C ALA A 177 -0.10 3.89 13.59
N THR A 178 -1.31 4.38 13.82
CA THR A 178 -2.52 3.53 13.90
C THR A 178 -2.78 2.75 12.59
N THR A 179 -2.55 3.37 11.42
CA THR A 179 -2.79 2.70 10.13
C THR A 179 -1.64 1.77 9.73
N ARG A 180 -0.50 1.85 10.43
CA ARG A 180 0.66 0.99 10.19
C ARG A 180 0.54 -0.40 10.82
N VAL A 181 -0.47 -0.65 11.65
CA VAL A 181 -0.64 -1.93 12.36
C VAL A 181 -0.67 -3.15 11.42
N VAL A 182 -1.18 -2.99 10.20
CA VAL A 182 -1.20 -4.07 9.20
C VAL A 182 0.22 -4.47 8.79
N TYR A 183 1.12 -3.50 8.57
CA TYR A 183 2.52 -3.77 8.23
C TYR A 183 3.28 -4.45 9.37
N ALA A 184 2.95 -4.11 10.62
CA ALA A 184 3.48 -4.79 11.80
C ALA A 184 2.93 -6.21 11.93
N ALA A 185 1.62 -6.40 11.69
CA ALA A 185 0.98 -7.71 11.77
C ALA A 185 1.54 -8.70 10.75
N VAL A 186 1.86 -8.26 9.51
CA VAL A 186 2.53 -9.11 8.51
C VAL A 186 4.03 -9.29 8.77
N GLY A 187 4.60 -8.59 9.76
CA GLY A 187 6.02 -8.67 10.10
C GLY A 187 6.94 -7.94 9.13
N PHE A 188 6.41 -7.00 8.35
CA PHE A 188 7.18 -6.20 7.39
C PHE A 188 7.82 -4.97 8.03
N GLU A 189 7.09 -4.32 8.95
CA GLU A 189 7.49 -3.06 9.57
C GLU A 189 7.42 -3.16 11.09
N VAL A 190 8.27 -2.41 11.78
CA VAL A 190 8.13 -2.14 13.21
C VAL A 190 8.31 -0.65 13.47
N LEU A 191 7.52 -0.12 14.40
CA LEU A 191 7.65 1.25 14.88
C LEU A 191 8.35 1.24 16.24
N LEU A 192 9.31 2.13 16.41
CA LEU A 192 9.97 2.36 17.71
C LEU A 192 9.79 3.81 18.13
N GLU A 193 9.57 4.02 19.42
CA GLU A 193 9.49 5.35 20.02
C GLU A 193 10.79 5.70 20.73
N TRP A 194 11.31 6.88 20.45
CA TRP A 194 12.34 7.56 21.25
C TRP A 194 11.66 8.36 22.36
N LYS A 195 11.91 7.96 23.61
CA LYS A 195 11.33 8.54 24.82
C LYS A 195 11.96 9.88 25.24
N PRO A 196 13.28 10.11 25.08
CA PRO A 196 13.88 11.39 25.42
C PRO A 196 13.26 12.55 24.63
N SER A 197 13.25 13.74 25.21
CA SER A 197 12.68 14.94 24.58
C SER A 197 13.68 15.58 23.62
N PRO A 198 13.27 15.96 22.39
CA PRO A 198 11.94 15.76 21.81
C PRO A 198 11.72 14.29 21.41
N GLY A 199 10.53 13.76 21.73
CA GLY A 199 10.19 12.38 21.35
C GLY A 199 10.12 12.21 19.83
N LEU A 200 10.55 11.05 19.34
CA LEU A 200 10.60 10.69 17.91
C LEU A 200 10.00 9.30 17.66
N VAL A 201 9.65 9.02 16.42
CA VAL A 201 9.19 7.69 15.96
C VAL A 201 10.07 7.21 14.84
N ALA A 202 10.76 6.09 15.05
CA ALA A 202 11.49 5.39 14.01
C ALA A 202 10.58 4.40 13.29
N GLN A 203 10.72 4.34 11.97
CA GLN A 203 10.15 3.31 11.12
C GLN A 203 11.27 2.39 10.64
N CYS A 204 11.13 1.09 10.91
CA CYS A 204 12.09 0.08 10.51
C CYS A 204 11.43 -0.99 9.64
N HIS A 205 12.12 -1.44 8.60
CA HIS A 205 11.69 -2.54 7.72
C HIS A 205 12.49 -3.80 7.99
N ARG A 206 11.84 -4.95 7.83
CA ARG A 206 12.46 -6.25 8.01
C ARG A 206 13.24 -6.66 6.76
N LEU A 207 14.45 -7.16 6.96
CA LEU A 207 15.32 -7.72 5.92
C LEU A 207 15.03 -9.22 5.71
N THR A 208 15.46 -9.77 4.58
CA THR A 208 15.25 -11.18 4.22
C THR A 208 15.98 -12.16 5.14
N ASP A 209 17.07 -11.73 5.78
CA ASP A 209 17.81 -12.47 6.80
C ASP A 209 17.16 -12.41 8.20
N GLY A 210 16.03 -11.71 8.33
CA GLY A 210 15.33 -11.48 9.59
C GLY A 210 15.83 -10.28 10.40
N GLY A 211 16.87 -9.59 9.94
CA GLY A 211 17.34 -8.33 10.50
C GLY A 211 16.36 -7.18 10.26
N TRP A 212 16.72 -6.00 10.76
CA TRP A 212 15.91 -4.79 10.64
C TRP A 212 16.78 -3.64 10.15
N VAL A 213 16.21 -2.76 9.32
CA VAL A 213 16.86 -1.53 8.87
C VAL A 213 15.98 -0.34 9.18
N LEU A 214 16.55 0.71 9.75
CA LEU A 214 15.90 1.99 9.96
C LEU A 214 15.78 2.73 8.62
N THR A 215 14.54 3.04 8.23
CA THR A 215 14.22 3.68 6.95
C THR A 215 13.81 5.14 7.10
N ASP A 216 13.20 5.50 8.22
CA ASP A 216 12.75 6.88 8.46
C ASP A 216 12.63 7.19 9.97
N ILE A 217 12.68 8.49 10.32
CA ILE A 217 12.43 9.01 11.66
C ILE A 217 11.42 10.15 11.55
N HIS A 218 10.42 10.19 12.41
CA HIS A 218 9.38 11.20 12.37
C HIS A 218 9.24 11.93 13.71
N ALA A 219 9.14 13.25 13.66
CA ALA A 219 8.72 14.06 14.79
C ALA A 219 7.18 14.08 14.88
N LYS A 220 6.65 14.78 15.88
CA LYS A 220 5.22 15.02 16.04
C LYS A 220 4.62 15.66 14.78
N ALA A 221 3.45 15.19 14.39
CA ALA A 221 2.71 15.54 13.18
C ALA A 221 3.52 15.31 11.88
N ASN A 222 4.43 14.32 11.89
CA ASN A 222 5.40 14.08 10.81
C ASN A 222 6.21 15.33 10.46
N GLY A 223 6.48 16.18 11.46
CA GLY A 223 7.27 17.39 11.30
C GLY A 223 8.76 17.11 11.06
N ARG A 224 9.51 18.18 10.82
CA ARG A 224 10.97 18.13 10.66
C ARG A 224 11.62 17.58 11.93
N VAL A 225 12.59 16.71 11.74
CA VAL A 225 13.39 16.13 12.83
C VAL A 225 14.67 16.93 12.97
N ASP A 226 15.03 17.26 14.21
CA ASP A 226 16.33 17.84 14.54
C ASP A 226 17.47 16.86 14.19
N PRO A 227 18.46 17.23 13.35
CA PRO A 227 19.49 16.31 12.88
C PRO A 227 20.32 15.68 14.01
N VAL A 228 20.62 16.45 15.06
CA VAL A 228 21.39 15.97 16.22
C VAL A 228 20.61 14.89 16.98
N THR A 229 19.32 15.14 17.23
CA THR A 229 18.44 14.16 17.89
C THR A 229 18.21 12.92 17.02
N ALA A 230 18.05 13.08 15.70
CA ALA A 230 17.97 11.95 14.76
C ALA A 230 19.25 11.11 14.78
N ALA A 231 20.42 11.76 14.78
CA ALA A 231 21.72 11.08 14.84
C ALA A 231 21.89 10.29 16.15
N ALA A 232 21.46 10.86 17.28
CA ALA A 232 21.46 10.17 18.57
C ALA A 232 20.55 8.93 18.56
N PHE A 233 19.31 9.07 18.06
CA PHE A 233 18.37 7.95 17.97
C PHE A 233 18.89 6.87 17.01
N ARG A 234 19.43 7.25 15.85
CA ARG A 234 20.08 6.34 14.91
C ARG A 234 21.24 5.58 15.54
N SER A 235 22.12 6.25 16.28
CA SER A 235 23.23 5.63 16.97
C SER A 235 22.75 4.60 18.00
N LYS A 236 21.71 4.95 18.77
CA LYS A 236 21.06 4.02 19.70
C LYS A 236 20.53 2.78 18.97
N LEU A 237 19.77 2.95 17.89
CA LEU A 237 19.20 1.83 17.14
C LEU A 237 20.29 0.94 16.52
N ALA A 238 21.37 1.54 16.02
CA ALA A 238 22.52 0.80 15.54
C ALA A 238 23.17 -0.06 16.64
N SER A 239 23.26 0.46 17.87
CA SER A 239 23.75 -0.31 19.03
C SER A 239 22.85 -1.51 19.40
N CYS A 240 21.57 -1.46 19.00
CA CYS A 240 20.61 -2.57 19.11
C CYS A 240 20.59 -3.48 17.87
N GLY A 241 21.55 -3.34 16.94
CA GLY A 241 21.61 -4.15 15.73
C GLY A 241 20.66 -3.72 14.62
N ILE A 242 20.13 -2.48 14.66
CA ILE A 242 19.26 -1.92 13.62
C ILE A 242 20.04 -0.80 12.88
N PRO A 243 20.80 -1.12 11.81
CA PRO A 243 21.47 -0.11 11.02
C PRO A 243 20.47 0.81 10.32
N ALA A 244 20.91 2.02 10.01
CA ALA A 244 20.15 2.93 9.15
C ALA A 244 20.48 2.70 7.67
N LEU A 245 19.46 2.88 6.82
CA LEU A 245 19.68 3.01 5.40
C LEU A 245 20.48 4.31 5.15
N SER A 246 21.79 4.18 5.01
CA SER A 246 22.64 5.31 4.64
C SER A 246 22.51 5.55 3.13
N PRO A 247 22.32 6.80 2.68
CA PRO A 247 22.41 7.12 1.26
C PRO A 247 23.85 7.02 0.71
N GLY A 248 24.83 6.69 1.56
CA GLY A 248 26.24 6.68 1.21
C GLY A 248 26.80 8.09 1.00
N SER A 249 27.94 8.18 0.29
CA SER A 249 28.45 9.47 -0.17
C SER A 249 27.52 10.05 -1.24
N MET A 250 26.65 10.98 -0.84
CA MET A 250 25.81 11.70 -1.78
C MET A 250 26.63 12.73 -2.56
N HIS A 251 26.24 12.98 -3.81
CA HIS A 251 26.84 14.07 -4.58
C HIS A 251 26.56 15.40 -3.86
N PRO A 252 27.50 16.36 -3.83
CA PRO A 252 27.22 17.70 -3.34
C PRO A 252 25.95 18.26 -3.97
N ARG A 253 25.10 18.91 -3.17
CA ARG A 253 23.78 19.44 -3.61
C ARG A 253 22.76 18.41 -4.10
N THR A 254 22.87 17.14 -3.70
CA THR A 254 21.85 16.11 -4.04
C THR A 254 20.43 16.61 -3.72
N SER A 255 20.22 17.26 -2.56
CA SER A 255 18.92 17.85 -2.23
C SER A 255 18.45 18.91 -3.21
N GLY A 256 19.34 19.80 -3.68
CA GLY A 256 19.03 20.80 -4.70
C GLY A 256 18.75 20.19 -6.06
N ILE A 257 19.48 19.14 -6.44
CA ILE A 257 19.28 18.39 -7.69
C ILE A 257 17.93 17.68 -7.67
N LEU A 258 17.60 16.97 -6.59
CA LEU A 258 16.30 16.29 -6.45
C LEU A 258 15.15 17.29 -6.49
N SER A 259 15.27 18.42 -5.79
CA SER A 259 14.28 19.50 -5.83
C SER A 259 14.09 20.07 -7.25
N LEU A 260 15.20 20.34 -7.96
CA LEU A 260 15.17 20.83 -9.34
C LEU A 260 14.49 19.84 -10.29
N LEU A 261 14.70 18.55 -10.07
CA LEU A 261 14.08 17.46 -10.85
C LEU A 261 12.63 17.18 -10.43
N GLY A 262 12.09 17.91 -9.45
CA GLY A 262 10.74 17.69 -8.92
C GLY A 262 10.59 16.38 -8.15
N VAL A 263 11.70 15.76 -7.75
CA VAL A 263 11.71 14.59 -6.88
C VAL A 263 11.55 15.09 -5.45
N GLY A 264 10.38 14.87 -4.87
CA GLY A 264 10.14 15.24 -3.48
C GLY A 264 11.04 14.47 -2.54
N HIS A 265 11.58 15.16 -1.53
CA HIS A 265 12.33 14.58 -0.40
C HIS A 265 11.51 13.65 0.50
N GLY A 266 10.33 13.19 0.08
CA GLY A 266 9.51 12.22 0.82
C GLY A 266 9.93 10.76 0.59
N GLY A 267 11.07 10.53 -0.06
CA GLY A 267 11.63 9.19 -0.25
C GLY A 267 12.30 8.66 1.02
N LEU A 268 12.45 7.33 1.07
CA LEU A 268 13.17 6.60 2.13
C LEU A 268 14.46 7.35 2.53
N GLY A 269 14.60 7.62 3.83
CA GLY A 269 15.84 8.13 4.42
C GLY A 269 15.93 9.65 4.63
N ALA A 270 14.94 10.43 4.21
CA ALA A 270 15.04 11.90 4.27
C ALA A 270 15.16 12.49 5.67
N ASN A 271 14.54 11.88 6.69
CA ASN A 271 14.59 12.40 8.07
C ASN A 271 15.60 11.66 8.95
N LEU A 272 16.54 10.92 8.37
CA LEU A 272 17.50 10.12 9.14
C LEU A 272 18.60 10.97 9.79
N GLY A 273 18.63 12.30 9.60
CA GLY A 273 19.64 13.18 10.17
C GLY A 273 21.01 12.97 9.54
N PHE A 274 21.07 12.81 8.21
CA PHE A 274 22.31 12.82 7.43
C PHE A 274 22.59 14.19 6.80
N GLU A 275 21.71 15.18 7.02
CA GLU A 275 21.94 16.57 6.60
C GLU A 275 23.01 17.19 7.52
N ASP A 276 24.12 17.63 6.93
CA ASP A 276 25.14 18.41 7.60
C ASP A 276 24.66 19.88 7.62
N ASP A 277 24.40 20.45 8.80
CA ASP A 277 23.96 21.85 8.95
C ASP A 277 25.05 22.86 8.52
N ASN A 278 26.25 22.39 8.16
CA ASN A 278 27.38 23.24 7.74
C ASN A 278 27.23 23.91 6.37
N ASP A 279 26.27 23.49 5.53
CA ASP A 279 26.17 24.02 4.16
C ASP A 279 25.32 25.31 4.02
N LEU A 280 24.79 25.89 5.10
CA LEU A 280 23.94 27.09 5.00
C LEU A 280 24.60 28.39 5.48
N ASP A 281 25.52 28.35 6.45
CA ASP A 281 26.11 29.56 7.03
C ASP A 281 27.48 29.94 6.44
N GLU A 282 28.29 29.00 5.94
CA GLU A 282 29.55 29.32 5.25
C GLU A 282 29.34 29.84 3.81
N LEU A 283 28.18 29.54 3.21
CA LEU A 283 27.88 29.76 1.80
C LEU A 283 27.32 31.14 1.44
N GLY A 284 26.99 32.00 2.41
CA GLY A 284 26.67 33.41 2.14
C GLY A 284 27.86 34.15 1.51
N SER A 285 29.07 33.79 1.92
CA SER A 285 30.32 34.36 1.40
C SER A 285 30.71 33.78 0.02
N ASP A 286 30.48 32.48 -0.17
CA ASP A 286 30.80 31.77 -1.42
C ASP A 286 29.77 31.97 -2.54
N LEU A 287 28.52 32.33 -2.23
CA LEU A 287 27.51 32.68 -3.24
C LEU A 287 27.79 34.02 -3.92
N GLU A 288 28.36 35.00 -3.21
CA GLU A 288 28.81 36.25 -3.82
C GLU A 288 30.08 36.04 -4.65
N ALA A 289 31.01 35.21 -4.17
CA ALA A 289 32.20 34.81 -4.93
C ALA A 289 31.82 34.00 -6.19
N SER A 290 30.87 33.06 -6.07
CA SER A 290 30.36 32.23 -7.17
C SER A 290 29.49 33.02 -8.15
N ARG A 291 28.74 34.05 -7.71
CA ARG A 291 28.03 34.97 -8.62
C ARG A 291 29.01 35.83 -9.40
N ARG A 292 30.11 36.30 -8.79
CA ARG A 292 31.19 37.01 -9.48
C ARG A 292 31.92 36.09 -10.47
N PHE A 293 32.17 34.84 -10.09
CA PHE A 293 32.77 33.82 -10.96
C PHE A 293 31.83 33.38 -12.11
N ALA A 294 30.53 33.26 -11.87
CA ALA A 294 29.54 32.90 -12.89
C ALA A 294 29.26 34.05 -13.86
N LYS A 295 29.29 35.32 -13.42
CA LYS A 295 29.23 36.48 -14.32
C LYS A 295 30.50 36.63 -15.16
N ALA A 296 31.66 36.27 -14.61
CA ALA A 296 32.92 36.25 -15.35
C ALA A 296 32.99 35.08 -16.36
N ASN A 297 32.58 33.87 -15.98
CA ASN A 297 32.63 32.69 -16.84
C ASN A 297 31.51 32.63 -17.91
N ALA A 298 30.38 33.31 -17.71
CA ALA A 298 29.32 33.41 -18.73
C ALA A 298 29.71 34.28 -19.92
N SER A 299 30.78 35.08 -19.80
CA SER A 299 31.32 35.88 -20.90
C SER A 299 32.39 35.14 -21.72
N GLU A 300 32.90 33.99 -21.26
CA GLU A 300 34.09 33.35 -21.85
C GLU A 300 33.90 31.90 -22.32
N ARG A 301 32.76 31.23 -22.04
CA ARG A 301 32.48 29.91 -22.63
C ARG A 301 31.57 29.99 -23.84
N GLY A 302 32.20 30.12 -25.00
CA GLY A 302 31.63 29.68 -26.27
C GLY A 302 31.29 28.19 -26.27
N GLU A 303 30.35 27.83 -27.15
CA GLU A 303 29.84 26.49 -27.46
C GLU A 303 28.84 25.85 -26.48
N ALA A 304 27.61 26.38 -26.54
CA ALA A 304 26.39 25.66 -26.19
C ALA A 304 26.19 24.44 -27.12
N ARG A 305 26.68 23.26 -26.70
CA ARG A 305 26.33 21.99 -27.35
C ARG A 305 24.95 21.54 -26.88
N GLY A 306 23.91 21.91 -27.63
CA GLY A 306 22.56 21.42 -27.40
C GLY A 306 21.52 22.21 -28.19
N HIS A 307 20.79 21.52 -29.05
CA HIS A 307 19.74 22.12 -29.87
C HIS A 307 18.71 22.87 -28.99
N PRO A 308 18.41 24.16 -29.27
CA PRO A 308 17.66 25.04 -28.36
C PRO A 308 16.25 24.55 -28.03
N VAL A 309 15.63 23.78 -28.93
CA VAL A 309 14.29 23.21 -28.74
C VAL A 309 14.24 22.18 -27.62
N PHE A 310 15.27 21.34 -27.48
CA PHE A 310 15.32 20.30 -26.42
C PHE A 310 15.49 20.93 -25.04
N ARG A 311 16.27 22.02 -24.95
CA ARG A 311 16.48 22.76 -23.70
C ARG A 311 15.21 23.39 -23.14
N ARG A 312 14.27 23.80 -24.00
CA ARG A 312 12.98 24.40 -23.56
C ARG A 312 12.13 23.44 -22.74
N VAL A 313 12.29 22.12 -22.94
CA VAL A 313 11.58 21.07 -22.19
C VAL A 313 12.49 20.29 -21.25
N GLY A 314 13.72 20.78 -21.02
CA GLY A 314 14.68 20.13 -20.12
C GLY A 314 15.23 18.80 -20.62
N LEU A 315 15.25 18.59 -21.94
CA LEU A 315 15.81 17.39 -22.56
C LEU A 315 17.20 17.66 -23.12
N ASP A 316 18.02 16.62 -23.12
CA ASP A 316 19.23 16.56 -23.95
C ASP A 316 18.86 16.16 -25.39
N GLN A 317 19.61 16.66 -26.38
CA GLN A 317 19.35 16.37 -27.80
C GLN A 317 19.49 14.88 -28.14
N ASP A 318 20.30 14.14 -27.37
CA ASP A 318 20.56 12.72 -27.55
C ASP A 318 19.69 11.84 -26.65
N CYS A 319 18.66 12.39 -26.00
CA CYS A 319 17.79 11.60 -25.13
C CYS A 319 17.08 10.44 -25.88
N PRO A 320 17.00 9.24 -25.27
CA PRO A 320 16.20 8.13 -25.79
C PRO A 320 14.71 8.47 -25.91
N ARG A 321 14.03 7.87 -26.90
CA ARG A 321 12.59 8.09 -27.17
C ARG A 321 11.71 7.93 -25.94
N TRP A 322 11.92 6.85 -25.17
CA TRP A 322 11.10 6.55 -23.99
C TRP A 322 11.24 7.61 -22.89
N ILE A 323 12.40 8.27 -22.76
CA ILE A 323 12.60 9.39 -21.83
C ILE A 323 11.80 10.60 -22.30
N ALA A 324 11.85 10.92 -23.59
CA ALA A 324 11.08 12.03 -24.15
C ALA A 324 9.56 11.80 -23.99
N GLU A 325 9.09 10.56 -24.18
CA GLU A 325 7.68 10.17 -23.96
C GLU A 325 7.26 10.34 -22.49
N LEU A 326 8.10 9.91 -21.56
CA LEU A 326 7.85 10.04 -20.12
C LEU A 326 7.79 11.52 -19.69
N VAL A 327 8.75 12.34 -20.12
CA VAL A 327 8.78 13.78 -19.82
C VAL A 327 7.57 14.50 -20.41
N ARG A 328 7.11 14.11 -21.61
CA ARG A 328 5.87 14.63 -22.20
C ARG A 328 4.64 14.24 -21.37
N GLN A 329 4.54 12.98 -20.93
CA GLN A 329 3.43 12.50 -20.11
C GLN A 329 3.34 13.25 -18.77
N GLU A 330 4.46 13.44 -18.08
CA GLU A 330 4.51 14.19 -16.83
C GLU A 330 4.23 15.69 -17.04
N SER A 331 4.75 16.27 -18.12
CA SER A 331 4.46 17.67 -18.49
C SER A 331 2.97 17.88 -18.75
N ARG A 332 2.30 16.93 -19.40
CA ARG A 332 0.84 16.97 -19.61
C ARG A 332 0.07 16.95 -18.30
N LYS A 333 0.41 16.04 -17.38
CA LYS A 333 -0.25 15.98 -16.05
C LYS A 333 -0.07 17.29 -15.28
N ARG A 334 1.14 17.85 -15.28
CA ARG A 334 1.49 19.04 -14.49
C ARG A 334 0.89 20.33 -15.04
N LEU A 335 0.81 20.46 -16.37
CA LEU A 335 0.36 21.67 -17.06
C LEU A 335 -1.10 21.59 -17.55
N HIS A 336 -1.82 20.49 -17.31
CA HIS A 336 -3.22 20.38 -17.75
C HIS A 336 -4.08 21.50 -17.15
N PRO A 337 -4.85 22.25 -17.95
CA PRO A 337 -5.64 23.37 -17.46
C PRO A 337 -6.74 22.95 -16.46
N ASP A 338 -7.24 21.72 -16.56
CA ASP A 338 -8.23 21.20 -15.61
C ASP A 338 -7.67 20.96 -14.21
N ALA A 339 -6.34 20.81 -14.07
CA ALA A 339 -5.69 20.68 -12.78
C ALA A 339 -5.39 22.05 -12.14
N LYS A 340 -5.77 23.17 -12.78
CA LYS A 340 -5.47 24.54 -12.31
C LYS A 340 -6.73 25.30 -11.85
N PRO A 341 -6.59 26.19 -10.84
CA PRO A 341 -7.65 27.12 -10.44
C PRO A 341 -8.14 27.97 -11.62
N SER A 342 -9.41 28.40 -11.59
CA SER A 342 -10.07 29.14 -12.68
C SER A 342 -9.28 30.36 -13.17
N HIS A 343 -8.65 31.13 -12.28
CA HIS A 343 -7.88 32.32 -12.62
C HIS A 343 -6.52 32.05 -13.30
N LEU A 344 -6.05 30.80 -13.33
CA LEU A 344 -4.80 30.38 -13.99
C LEU A 344 -5.03 29.54 -15.25
N LYS A 345 -6.29 29.28 -15.64
CA LYS A 345 -6.60 28.35 -16.75
C LYS A 345 -6.09 28.86 -18.10
N ASP A 346 -6.18 30.16 -18.37
CA ASP A 346 -5.75 30.74 -19.64
C ASP A 346 -4.23 30.69 -19.81
N GLU A 347 -3.49 30.99 -18.74
CA GLU A 347 -2.04 30.89 -18.72
C GLU A 347 -1.59 29.43 -18.81
N ALA A 348 -2.23 28.52 -18.08
CA ALA A 348 -1.94 27.09 -18.13
C ALA A 348 -2.21 26.49 -19.51
N THR A 349 -3.31 26.90 -20.16
CA THR A 349 -3.64 26.50 -21.54
C THR A 349 -2.55 26.98 -22.50
N SER A 350 -2.11 28.22 -22.38
CA SER A 350 -1.04 28.79 -23.23
C SER A 350 0.28 28.03 -23.07
N ARG A 351 0.70 27.75 -21.82
CA ARG A 351 1.91 26.99 -21.51
C ARG A 351 1.82 25.52 -21.96
N PHE A 352 0.64 24.90 -21.84
CA PHE A 352 0.40 23.55 -22.32
C PHE A 352 0.54 23.46 -23.84
N LEU A 353 -0.03 24.41 -24.58
CA LEU A 353 0.05 24.47 -26.04
C LEU A 353 1.48 24.75 -26.54
N GLU A 354 2.22 25.65 -25.88
CA GLU A 354 3.63 25.93 -26.20
C GLU A 354 4.52 24.70 -25.96
N MET A 355 4.30 23.98 -24.86
CA MET A 355 5.00 22.74 -24.53
C MET A 355 4.70 21.65 -25.58
N GLU A 356 3.43 21.43 -25.95
CA GLU A 356 3.05 20.45 -26.98
C GLU A 356 3.63 20.80 -28.36
N ARG A 357 3.69 22.10 -28.72
CA ARG A 357 4.35 22.55 -29.95
C ARG A 357 5.84 22.20 -29.94
N THR A 358 6.51 22.44 -28.82
CA THR A 358 7.94 22.14 -28.65
C THR A 358 8.20 20.64 -28.78
N PHE A 359 7.36 19.79 -28.18
CA PHE A 359 7.45 18.33 -28.38
C PHE A 359 7.16 17.90 -29.82
N GLY A 360 6.24 18.57 -30.53
CA GLY A 360 6.00 18.35 -31.95
C GLY A 360 7.23 18.63 -32.82
N GLU A 361 7.95 19.72 -32.53
CA GLU A 361 9.22 20.06 -33.19
C GLU A 361 10.29 18.99 -32.93
N ILE A 362 10.43 18.53 -31.67
CA ILE A 362 11.37 17.46 -31.30
C ILE A 362 11.07 16.15 -32.05
N TRP A 363 9.80 15.75 -32.13
CA TRP A 363 9.40 14.52 -32.83
C TRP A 363 9.70 14.60 -34.32
N LYS A 364 9.43 15.75 -34.94
CA LYS A 364 9.76 16.00 -36.35
C LYS A 364 11.27 15.96 -36.60
N MET A 365 12.07 16.51 -35.68
CA MET A 365 13.54 16.50 -35.80
C MET A 365 14.16 15.11 -35.60
N ARG A 366 13.57 14.26 -34.76
CA ARG A 366 14.09 12.91 -34.43
C ARG A 366 13.49 11.79 -35.29
N GLY A 367 12.45 12.06 -36.07
CA GLY A 367 11.81 11.07 -36.95
C GLY A 367 11.02 9.99 -36.21
N PHE A 368 10.35 10.36 -35.12
CA PHE A 368 9.60 9.44 -34.25
C PHE A 368 8.17 9.13 -34.69
#